data_AF-A0A2V7N252-F1
#
_entry.id   AF-A0A2V7N252-F1
#
_cell.length_a   1.000
_cell.length_b   1.000
_cell.length_c   1.000
_cell.angle_alpha   90.00
_cell.angle_beta   90.00
_cell.angle_gamma   90.00
#
_symmetry.space_group_name_H-M   'P 1'
#
loop_
_entity.id
_entity.type
_entity.pdbx_description
1 polymer ?
#
loop_
_entity_poly.entity_id
_entity_poly.type
_entity_poly.pdbx_seq_one_letter_code
_entity_poly.pdbx_strand_id
1 'polypeptide(L)'
;MVAGGATKDARVDQLRIFRGDAPLWSGSQLQAQIARGATLDQLGMKAGDRIQVPSKPDPESKWRITGLIVTSFAAAVGILALTR
;
A
#
# COMPACT_ATOMS: atom_id res chain seq x y z
N MET A 1 -10.30 12.25 -14.01
CA MET A 1 -9.60 11.51 -12.93
C MET A 1 -10.63 11.24 -11.83
N VAL A 2 -10.96 9.98 -11.54
CA VAL A 2 -12.12 9.58 -10.70
C VAL A 2 -11.64 8.67 -9.57
N ALA A 3 -10.85 9.20 -8.64
CA ALA A 3 -10.37 8.42 -7.49
C ALA A 3 -11.22 8.60 -6.22
N GLY A 4 -12.27 9.43 -6.23
CA GLY A 4 -13.18 9.62 -5.08
C GLY A 4 -12.57 10.24 -3.82
N GLY A 5 -11.25 10.49 -3.79
CA GLY A 5 -10.52 11.02 -2.64
C GLY A 5 -9.66 9.95 -1.95
N ALA A 6 -8.84 10.38 -0.99
CA ALA A 6 -8.02 9.46 -0.21
C ALA A 6 -8.88 8.65 0.77
N THR A 7 -8.60 7.36 0.92
CA THR A 7 -9.27 6.51 1.92
C THR A 7 -8.82 6.88 3.34
N LYS A 8 -9.58 6.52 4.38
CA LYS A 8 -9.25 6.85 5.79
C LYS A 8 -7.86 6.34 6.22
N ASP A 9 -7.44 5.21 5.65
CA ASP A 9 -6.15 4.58 5.95
C ASP A 9 -5.05 4.95 4.96
N ALA A 10 -5.32 5.83 3.99
CA ALA A 10 -4.33 6.26 3.01
C ALA A 10 -3.22 7.08 3.68
N ARG A 11 -1.97 6.67 3.47
CA ARG A 11 -0.77 7.46 3.80
C ARG A 11 -0.49 8.44 2.67
N VAL A 12 -1.24 9.55 2.66
CA VAL A 12 -1.07 10.63 1.69
C VAL A 12 0.32 11.27 1.79
N ASP A 13 0.92 11.23 2.98
CA ASP A 13 2.31 11.64 3.25
C ASP A 13 3.35 10.79 2.51
N GLN A 14 2.98 9.57 2.09
CA GLN A 14 3.84 8.63 1.38
C GLN A 14 3.40 8.42 -0.07
N LEU A 15 2.66 9.37 -0.64
CA LEU A 15 2.23 9.32 -2.03
C LEU A 15 3.42 9.25 -2.98
N ARG A 16 3.33 8.37 -3.98
CA ARG A 16 4.38 8.14 -4.97
C ARG A 16 3.78 8.16 -6.37
N ILE A 17 4.51 8.76 -7.30
CA ILE A 17 4.18 8.78 -8.72
C ILE A 17 5.26 8.00 -9.44
N PHE A 18 4.86 7.02 -10.23
CA PHE A 18 5.74 6.16 -11.00
C PHE A 18 5.55 6.40 -12.49
N ARG A 19 6.66 6.35 -13.22
CA ARG A 19 6.68 6.26 -14.69
C ARG A 19 7.34 4.95 -15.07
N GLY A 20 6.53 4.01 -15.59
CA GLY A 20 6.95 2.62 -15.67
C GLY A 20 7.25 2.07 -14.27
N ASP A 21 8.50 1.65 -14.05
CA ASP A 21 8.97 1.10 -12.76
C ASP A 21 9.83 2.09 -11.95
N ALA A 22 10.12 3.28 -12.49
CA ALA A 22 10.91 4.30 -11.81
C ALA A 22 10.02 5.25 -10.99
N PRO A 23 10.35 5.51 -9.71
CA PRO A 23 9.68 6.55 -8.93
C PRO A 23 10.11 7.93 -9.44
N LEU A 24 9.15 8.71 -9.95
CA LEU A 24 9.37 10.04 -10.49
C LEU A 24 9.22 11.10 -9.39
N TRP A 25 8.26 10.90 -8.50
CA TRP A 25 8.06 11.72 -7.30
C TRP A 25 7.71 10.85 -6.11
N SER A 26 8.22 11.19 -4.92
CA SER A 26 7.97 10.40 -3.72
C SER A 26 7.86 11.27 -2.46
N GLY A 27 6.88 10.94 -1.62
CA GLY A 27 6.81 11.36 -0.22
C GLY A 27 6.86 12.87 -0.02
N SER A 28 7.76 13.32 0.86
CA SER A 28 7.85 14.71 1.34
C SER A 28 8.13 15.73 0.24
N GLN A 29 8.93 15.39 -0.78
CA GLN A 29 9.20 16.31 -1.89
C GLN A 29 7.95 16.57 -2.72
N LEU A 30 7.18 15.52 -3.00
CA LEU A 30 5.91 15.65 -3.71
C LEU A 30 4.90 16.45 -2.88
N GLN A 31 4.81 16.16 -1.58
CA GLN A 31 3.93 16.87 -0.66
C GLN A 31 4.28 18.36 -0.56
N ALA A 32 5.57 18.70 -0.55
CA ALA A 32 6.03 20.09 -0.54
C ALA A 32 5.71 20.83 -1.86
N GLN A 33 5.71 20.13 -3.00
CA GLN A 33 5.29 20.74 -4.27
C GLN A 33 3.77 20.92 -4.32
N ILE A 34 2.99 19.94 -3.88
CA ILE A 34 1.53 20.04 -3.78
C ILE A 34 1.11 21.15 -2.81
N ALA A 35 1.77 21.26 -1.64
CA ALA A 35 1.50 22.31 -0.65
C ALA A 35 1.83 23.72 -1.18
N ARG A 36 2.78 23.82 -2.11
CA ARG A 36 3.10 25.05 -2.84
C ARG A 36 2.15 25.34 -3.99
N GLY A 37 1.11 24.51 -4.19
CA GLY A 37 0.14 24.67 -5.27
C GLY A 37 0.66 24.25 -6.64
N ALA A 38 1.74 23.46 -6.70
CA ALA A 38 2.26 22.98 -7.97
C ALA A 38 1.20 22.14 -8.69
N THR A 39 0.91 22.51 -9.94
CA THR A 39 -0.10 21.82 -10.75
C THR A 39 0.47 20.53 -11.36
N LEU A 40 -0.42 19.63 -11.79
CA LEU A 40 -0.03 18.34 -12.38
C LEU A 40 0.93 18.51 -13.58
N ASP A 41 0.78 19.61 -14.31
CA ASP A 41 1.61 19.99 -15.46
C ASP A 41 3.04 20.34 -15.04
N GLN A 42 3.19 21.08 -13.93
CA GLN A 42 4.50 21.41 -13.34
C GLN A 42 5.20 20.21 -12.71
N LEU A 43 4.44 19.19 -12.30
CA LEU A 43 4.98 17.90 -11.86
C LEU A 43 5.42 17.00 -13.03
N GLY A 44 5.23 17.45 -14.27
CA GLY A 44 5.60 16.72 -15.48
C GLY A 44 4.83 15.42 -15.64
N MET A 45 3.62 15.33 -15.07
CA MET A 45 2.78 14.15 -15.19
C MET A 45 2.32 13.95 -16.63
N LYS A 46 2.47 12.72 -17.12
CA LYS A 46 2.05 12.31 -18.45
C LYS A 46 0.99 11.22 -18.36
N ALA A 47 0.21 11.08 -19.43
CA ALA A 47 -0.69 9.95 -19.57
C ALA A 47 0.10 8.64 -19.47
N GLY A 48 -0.34 7.73 -18.60
CA GLY A 48 0.34 6.47 -18.30
C GLY A 48 1.15 6.46 -17.01
N ASP A 49 1.36 7.61 -16.35
CA ASP A 49 1.96 7.63 -15.02
C ASP A 49 1.01 7.01 -13.98
N ARG A 50 1.57 6.21 -13.07
CA ARG A 50 0.81 5.54 -12.00
C ARG A 50 0.95 6.32 -10.70
N ILE A 51 -0.18 6.70 -10.12
CA ILE A 51 -0.25 7.32 -8.80
C ILE A 51 -0.56 6.23 -7.79
N GLN A 52 0.34 5.99 -6.84
CA GLN A 52 0.15 5.02 -5.78
C GLN A 52 0.13 5.73 -4.43
N VAL A 53 -0.93 5.46 -3.66
CA VAL A 53 -1.06 5.91 -2.28
C VAL A 53 -1.00 4.68 -1.39
N PRO A 54 0.06 4.46 -0.62
CA PRO A 54 0.15 3.31 0.26
C PRO A 54 -0.85 3.43 1.40
N SER A 55 -1.47 2.31 1.80
CA SER A 55 -2.34 2.26 2.97
C SER A 55 -1.53 2.03 4.26
N LYS A 56 -2.08 2.43 5.40
CA LYS A 56 -1.54 2.08 6.71
C LYS A 56 -1.48 0.55 6.84
N PRO A 57 -0.33 -0.01 7.28
CA PRO A 57 -0.24 -1.43 7.54
C PRO A 57 -1.21 -1.78 8.67
N ASP A 58 -2.14 -2.67 8.37
CA ASP A 58 -3.13 -3.18 9.32
C ASP A 58 -2.51 -4.32 10.15
N PRO A 59 -2.26 -4.12 11.46
CA PRO A 59 -1.63 -5.13 12.28
C PRO A 59 -2.55 -6.35 12.51
N GLU A 60 -3.88 -6.17 12.51
CA GLU A 60 -4.84 -7.28 12.63
C GLU A 60 -4.71 -8.26 11.46
N SER A 61 -4.56 -7.77 10.23
CA SER A 61 -4.36 -8.63 9.06
C SER A 61 -3.10 -9.50 9.16
N LYS A 62 -2.01 -8.98 9.74
CA LYS A 62 -0.79 -9.76 9.99
C LYS A 62 -1.01 -10.85 11.04
N TRP A 63 -1.64 -10.52 12.16
CA TRP A 63 -1.96 -11.50 13.20
C TRP A 63 -2.92 -12.58 12.72
N ARG A 64 -3.88 -12.22 11.86
CA ARG A 64 -4.83 -13.17 11.27
C ARG A 64 -4.13 -14.20 10.38
N ILE A 65 -3.20 -13.76 9.53
CA ILE A 65 -2.41 -14.68 8.67
C ILE A 65 -1.55 -15.62 9.53
N THR A 66 -0.85 -15.08 10.53
CA THR A 66 -0.06 -15.91 11.45
C THR A 66 -0.92 -16.93 12.18
N GLY A 67 -2.09 -16.52 12.68
CA GLY A 67 -3.04 -17.42 13.34
C GLY A 67 -3.51 -18.54 12.42
N LEU A 68 -3.78 -18.25 11.14
CA LEU A 68 -4.22 -19.22 10.13
C LEU A 68 -3.16 -20.28 9.83
N ILE A 69 -1.89 -19.87 9.75
CA ILE A 69 -0.75 -20.78 9.54
C ILE A 69 -0.59 -21.72 10.75
N VAL A 70 -0.57 -21.17 11.96
CA VAL A 70 -0.39 -21.94 13.19
C VAL A 70 -1.52 -22.95 13.41
N THR A 71 -2.77 -22.52 13.20
CA THR A 71 -3.94 -23.40 13.34
C THR A 71 -3.96 -24.51 12.30
N SER A 72 -3.62 -24.22 11.04
CA SER A 72 -3.51 -25.26 10.01
C SER A 72 -2.44 -26.30 10.36
N PHE A 73 -1.29 -25.86 10.87
CA PHE A 73 -0.21 -26.76 11.25
C PHE A 73 -0.58 -27.63 12.46
N ALA A 74 -1.21 -27.02 13.48
CA ALA A 74 -1.69 -27.75 14.65
C ALA A 74 -2.75 -28.80 14.30
N ALA A 75 -3.67 -28.48 13.38
CA ALA A 75 -4.68 -29.43 12.91
C ALA A 75 -4.04 -30.63 12.19
N ALA A 76 -3.05 -30.39 11.33
CA ALA A 76 -2.33 -31.46 10.63
C ALA A 76 -1.60 -32.40 11.60
N VAL A 77 -0.90 -31.84 12.60
CA VAL A 77 -0.20 -32.61 13.63
C VAL A 77 -1.19 -33.40 14.49
N GLY A 78 -2.33 -32.80 14.87
CA GLY A 78 -3.38 -33.47 15.63
C GLY A 78 -3.95 -34.69 14.90
N ILE A 79 -4.24 -34.56 13.60
CA ILE A 79 -4.73 -35.68 12.77
C ILE A 79 -3.68 -36.79 12.70
N LEU A 80 -2.41 -36.44 12.48
CA LEU A 80 -1.32 -37.42 12.41
C LEU A 80 -1.14 -38.17 13.73
N ALA A 81 -1.27 -37.47 14.85
CA ALA A 81 -1.17 -38.05 16.19
C ALA A 81 -2.34 -38.98 16.54
N LEU A 82 -3.55 -38.73 16.02
CA LEU A 82 -4.71 -39.61 16.20
C LEU A 82 -4.66 -40.87 15.30
N THR A 83 -3.86 -40.84 14.23
CA THR A 83 -3.79 -41.93 13.24
C THR A 83 -2.65 -42.92 13.54
N ARG A 84 -1.81 -42.64 14.53
CA ARG A 84 -0.78 -43.57 15.05
C ARG A 84 -1.26 -44.26 16.32
#